data_AF-A0A5E7YGM1-F1
#
_entry.id   AF-A0A5E7YGM1-F1
#
_cell.length_a   1.000
_cell.length_b   1.000
_cell.length_c   1.000
_cell.angle_alpha   90.00
_cell.angle_beta   90.00
_cell.angle_gamma   90.00
#
_symmetry.space_group_name_H-M   'P 1'
#
loop_
_entity.id
_entity.type
_entity.pdbx_description
1 polymer ?
#
loop_
_entity_poly.entity_id
_entity_poly.type
_entity_poly.pdbx_seq_one_letter_code
_entity_poly.pdbx_strand_id
1 'polypeptide(L)'
;MSKRVIFDFDISFTNGGGIQGQEFRLDIGGESISDQDLADYIVWDMRLLMVGKVKIINKRYIAEEHKRSPISLAQGEELIDLSHTVFDGLVTYKGLPAPVICDYLTREQSKEIYDKGATVQIGRIDMVANTGTYIDCPFHFFEEGMDLSEVPLTAFTGLDGITIEARGVMEIGVDFFKNKEIRNKAVLVHSGWATNWNTEAYFTDHPYLTKEAAEYLRECSVKLVGIDSHNIDDTRGKTRPVHYTLLGADILIVEHMCNLDMLPAAGYTFHAVPPKIKGMGTFPVRAYAKVGR
;
A
#
# COMPACT_ATOMS: atom_id res chain seq x y z
N MET A 1 23.52 -18.39 -16.08
CA MET A 1 24.65 -17.90 -16.91
C MET A 1 24.39 -16.43 -17.18
N SER A 2 25.37 -15.57 -16.97
CA SER A 2 25.20 -14.13 -17.06
C SER A 2 25.22 -13.68 -18.52
N LYS A 3 24.13 -13.07 -19.00
CA LYS A 3 23.99 -12.65 -20.41
C LYS A 3 24.20 -11.14 -20.54
N ARG A 4 24.72 -10.72 -21.70
CA ARG A 4 24.67 -9.32 -22.12
C ARG A 4 23.73 -9.18 -23.31
N VAL A 5 23.04 -8.05 -23.35
CA VAL A 5 22.38 -7.57 -24.56
C VAL A 5 23.28 -6.55 -25.24
N ILE A 6 23.46 -6.70 -26.55
CA ILE A 6 24.08 -5.72 -27.44
C ILE A 6 22.97 -5.11 -28.27
N PHE A 7 22.91 -3.78 -28.34
CA PHE A 7 21.90 -3.10 -29.11
C PHE A 7 22.35 -1.68 -29.50
N ASP A 8 21.74 -1.16 -30.55
CA ASP A 8 21.84 0.24 -30.95
C ASP A 8 20.61 0.98 -30.43
N PHE A 9 20.74 2.29 -30.23
CA PHE A 9 19.60 3.11 -29.84
C PHE A 9 19.58 4.47 -30.53
N ASP A 10 18.38 4.98 -30.74
CA ASP A 10 18.11 6.33 -31.24
C ASP A 10 17.07 7.00 -30.32
N ILE A 11 17.47 8.10 -29.70
CA ILE A 11 16.68 8.90 -28.77
C ILE A 11 16.43 10.26 -29.39
N SER A 12 15.15 10.61 -29.56
CA SER A 12 14.74 11.97 -29.91
C SER A 12 14.38 12.76 -28.65
N PHE A 13 14.64 14.07 -28.62
CA PHE A 13 14.17 14.94 -27.54
C PHE A 13 12.98 15.79 -27.96
N THR A 14 12.06 16.02 -27.03
CA THR A 14 10.84 16.81 -27.26
C THR A 14 11.12 18.29 -27.50
N ASN A 15 12.29 18.79 -27.08
CA ASN A 15 12.77 20.14 -27.38
C ASN A 15 13.66 20.22 -28.64
N GLY A 16 13.75 19.14 -29.42
CA GLY A 16 14.56 19.04 -30.63
C GLY A 16 15.96 18.47 -30.39
N GLY A 17 16.52 17.86 -31.45
CA GLY A 17 17.78 17.11 -31.38
C GLY A 17 17.59 15.64 -30.96
N GLY A 18 18.71 14.92 -30.82
CA GLY A 18 18.70 13.51 -30.43
C GLY A 18 20.08 12.96 -30.08
N ILE A 19 20.11 11.75 -29.51
CA ILE A 19 21.32 10.97 -29.23
C ILE A 19 21.18 9.60 -29.90
N GLN A 20 22.27 9.15 -30.54
CA GLN A 20 22.38 7.80 -31.07
C GLN A 20 23.56 7.07 -30.44
N GLY A 21 23.38 5.78 -30.15
CA GLY A 21 24.42 4.88 -29.64
C GLY A 21 24.48 3.61 -30.46
N GLN A 22 25.68 3.05 -30.62
CA GLN A 22 25.95 1.84 -31.42
C GLN A 22 26.66 0.79 -30.57
N GLU A 23 26.26 -0.47 -30.76
CA GLU A 23 26.78 -1.66 -30.08
C GLU A 23 26.86 -1.53 -28.54
N PHE A 24 25.90 -0.84 -27.95
CA PHE A 24 25.83 -0.63 -26.50
C PHE A 24 25.63 -1.97 -25.80
N ARG A 25 26.43 -2.24 -24.76
CA ARG A 25 26.43 -3.53 -24.05
C ARG A 25 25.90 -3.35 -22.64
N LEU A 26 24.84 -4.08 -22.30
CA LEU A 26 24.24 -4.07 -20.96
C LEU A 26 24.21 -5.48 -20.37
N ASP A 27 24.66 -5.60 -19.12
CA ASP A 27 24.57 -6.83 -18.33
C ASP A 27 23.12 -7.03 -17.85
N ILE A 28 22.52 -8.18 -18.18
CA ILE A 28 21.13 -8.50 -17.79
C ILE A 28 21.08 -9.72 -16.88
N GLY A 29 20.19 -9.66 -15.88
CA GLY A 29 19.99 -10.75 -14.91
C GLY A 29 19.15 -11.92 -15.43
N GLY A 30 18.46 -11.75 -16.55
CA GLY A 30 17.56 -12.76 -17.15
C GLY A 30 17.99 -13.26 -18.53
N GLU A 31 17.20 -14.16 -19.11
CA GLU A 31 17.44 -14.73 -20.45
C GLU A 31 17.16 -13.73 -21.58
N SER A 32 16.31 -12.72 -21.31
CA SER A 32 15.91 -11.66 -22.22
C SER A 32 15.55 -10.38 -21.43
N ILE A 33 15.33 -9.28 -22.15
CA ILE A 33 14.86 -7.99 -21.62
C ILE A 33 13.92 -7.36 -22.66
N SER A 34 12.96 -6.51 -22.28
CA SER A 34 12.11 -5.82 -23.27
C SER A 34 12.84 -4.61 -23.90
N ASP A 35 12.30 -4.04 -24.98
CA ASP A 35 12.86 -2.81 -25.57
C ASP A 35 12.51 -1.58 -24.73
N GLN A 36 11.39 -1.61 -24.03
CA GLN A 36 10.99 -0.55 -23.11
C GLN A 36 11.93 -0.48 -21.91
N ASP A 37 12.25 -1.62 -21.29
CA ASP A 37 13.18 -1.66 -20.16
C ASP A 37 14.59 -1.19 -20.55
N LEU A 38 15.03 -1.49 -21.78
CA LEU A 38 16.30 -0.98 -22.31
C LEU A 38 16.27 0.53 -22.54
N ALA A 39 15.15 1.05 -23.05
CA ALA A 39 14.95 2.48 -23.23
C ALA A 39 14.97 3.20 -21.87
N ASP A 40 14.22 2.70 -20.89
CA ASP A 40 14.13 3.25 -19.55
C ASP A 40 15.48 3.21 -18.85
N TYR A 41 16.25 2.12 -19.00
CA TYR A 41 17.61 2.02 -18.52
C TYR A 41 18.49 3.16 -19.03
N ILE A 42 18.54 3.37 -20.36
CA ILE A 42 19.42 4.37 -20.95
C ILE A 42 19.02 5.78 -20.48
N VAL A 43 17.72 6.06 -20.49
CA VAL A 43 17.21 7.37 -20.06
C VAL A 43 17.58 7.67 -18.62
N TRP A 44 17.41 6.68 -17.74
CA TRP A 44 17.74 6.80 -16.32
C TRP A 44 19.26 6.90 -16.07
N ASP A 45 20.05 5.97 -16.62
CA ASP A 45 21.50 5.87 -16.40
C ASP A 45 22.25 7.10 -16.95
N MET A 46 21.83 7.60 -18.12
CA MET A 46 22.39 8.80 -18.73
C MET A 46 21.75 10.10 -18.21
N ARG A 47 20.76 10.01 -17.31
CA ARG A 47 20.03 11.16 -16.72
C ARG A 47 19.46 12.12 -17.77
N LEU A 48 18.89 11.56 -18.83
CA LEU A 48 18.38 12.33 -19.94
C LEU A 48 17.05 12.99 -19.56
N LEU A 49 16.87 14.26 -19.97
CA LEU A 49 15.64 15.03 -19.77
C LEU A 49 14.94 15.26 -21.11
N MET A 50 13.63 15.49 -21.07
CA MET A 50 12.83 15.79 -22.27
C MET A 50 12.92 14.71 -23.35
N VAL A 51 13.10 13.44 -22.94
CA VAL A 51 13.16 12.31 -23.87
C VAL A 51 11.80 12.09 -24.52
N GLY A 52 11.80 12.09 -25.84
CA GLY A 52 10.66 11.73 -26.68
C GLY A 52 10.71 10.26 -27.06
N LYS A 53 10.66 9.98 -28.37
CA LYS A 53 10.69 8.59 -28.86
C LYS A 53 12.08 7.99 -28.70
N VAL A 54 12.13 6.81 -28.10
CA VAL A 54 13.32 5.93 -28.06
C VAL A 54 13.08 4.74 -28.97
N LYS A 55 14.08 4.40 -29.79
CA LYS A 55 14.08 3.18 -30.62
C LYS A 55 15.26 2.32 -30.23
N ILE A 56 14.99 1.05 -29.94
CA ILE A 56 16.00 0.01 -29.78
C ILE A 56 16.12 -0.72 -31.12
N ILE A 57 17.35 -0.90 -31.60
CA ILE A 57 17.63 -1.45 -32.93
C ILE A 57 18.78 -2.48 -32.81
N ASN A 58 18.83 -3.47 -33.71
CA ASN A 58 19.92 -4.45 -33.82
C ASN A 58 20.22 -5.23 -32.53
N LYS A 59 19.18 -5.42 -31.69
CA LYS A 59 19.25 -6.11 -30.41
C LYS A 59 19.61 -7.58 -30.57
N ARG A 60 20.66 -8.02 -29.87
CA ARG A 60 21.13 -9.40 -29.83
C ARG A 60 21.73 -9.75 -28.47
N TYR A 61 21.80 -11.04 -28.14
CA TYR A 61 22.32 -11.52 -26.87
C TYR A 61 23.66 -12.22 -27.05
N ILE A 62 24.57 -12.01 -26.09
CA ILE A 62 25.89 -12.67 -26.04
C ILE A 62 26.13 -13.26 -24.65
N ALA A 63 26.98 -14.28 -24.57
CA ALA A 63 27.48 -14.87 -23.34
C ALA A 63 28.98 -14.53 -23.17
N GLU A 64 29.31 -13.73 -22.16
CA GLU A 64 30.67 -13.31 -21.80
C GLU A 64 30.81 -13.37 -20.25
N GLU A 65 32.02 -13.58 -19.70
CA GLU A 65 32.27 -13.50 -18.25
C GLU A 65 32.38 -12.04 -17.77
N HIS A 66 31.77 -11.72 -16.62
CA HIS A 66 31.47 -10.33 -16.22
C HIS A 66 32.58 -9.67 -15.39
N LYS A 67 32.79 -8.35 -15.59
CA LYS A 67 33.63 -7.48 -14.72
C LYS A 67 32.83 -6.64 -13.70
N ARG A 68 31.49 -6.61 -13.82
CA ARG A 68 30.57 -5.88 -12.93
C ARG A 68 29.35 -6.74 -12.64
N SER A 69 28.72 -6.55 -11.48
CA SER A 69 27.47 -7.23 -11.13
C SER A 69 26.37 -6.88 -12.14
N PRO A 70 25.50 -7.84 -12.55
CA PRO A 70 24.42 -7.59 -13.47
C PRO A 70 23.49 -6.48 -12.96
N ILE A 71 23.05 -5.59 -13.84
CA ILE A 71 22.07 -4.58 -13.47
C ILE A 71 20.72 -5.27 -13.41
N SER A 72 20.19 -5.39 -12.19
CA SER A 72 18.77 -5.63 -12.00
C SER A 72 18.07 -4.28 -12.16
N LEU A 73 17.42 -4.07 -13.30
CA LEU A 73 16.52 -2.93 -13.52
C LEU A 73 15.32 -2.89 -12.56
N ALA A 74 15.20 -3.89 -11.67
CA ALA A 74 14.31 -3.88 -10.52
C ALA A 74 14.96 -3.28 -9.26
N GLN A 75 15.80 -2.25 -9.38
CA GLN A 75 16.05 -1.30 -8.28
C GLN A 75 15.12 -0.08 -8.38
N GLY A 76 13.86 -0.34 -8.74
CA GLY A 76 12.77 0.57 -8.49
C GLY A 76 12.34 0.48 -7.02
N GLU A 77 11.77 1.57 -6.52
CA GLU A 77 11.06 1.60 -5.24
C GLU A 77 10.05 0.44 -5.23
N GLU A 78 10.16 -0.46 -4.25
CA GLU A 78 9.21 -1.56 -4.13
C GLU A 78 8.02 -1.08 -3.29
N LEU A 79 6.83 -1.14 -3.90
CA LEU A 79 5.57 -0.83 -3.22
C LEU A 79 4.96 -2.15 -2.75
N ILE A 80 4.89 -2.30 -1.43
CA ILE A 80 4.26 -3.45 -0.79
C ILE A 80 2.82 -3.06 -0.49
N ASP A 81 1.89 -3.79 -1.07
CA ASP A 81 0.47 -3.64 -0.84
C ASP A 81 0.06 -4.32 0.47
N LEU A 82 -0.57 -3.55 1.35
CA LEU A 82 -0.92 -3.96 2.71
C LEU A 82 -2.43 -4.07 2.91
N SER A 83 -3.21 -4.16 1.82
CA SER A 83 -4.67 -4.20 1.87
C SER A 83 -5.26 -5.49 1.33
N HIS A 84 -6.33 -5.97 1.97
CA HIS A 84 -7.14 -7.04 1.42
C HIS A 84 -8.02 -6.55 0.26
N THR A 85 -8.27 -7.43 -0.72
CA THR A 85 -9.20 -7.15 -1.83
C THR A 85 -10.63 -7.09 -1.32
N VAL A 86 -11.35 -6.01 -1.65
CA VAL A 86 -12.78 -5.87 -1.42
C VAL A 86 -13.55 -6.43 -2.62
N PHE A 87 -14.48 -7.35 -2.38
CA PHE A 87 -15.31 -8.00 -3.41
C PHE A 87 -16.76 -8.15 -2.91
N ASP A 88 -17.70 -8.39 -3.84
CA ASP A 88 -19.12 -8.58 -3.53
C ASP A 88 -19.31 -9.69 -2.48
N GLY A 89 -20.02 -9.39 -1.39
CA GLY A 89 -20.25 -10.35 -0.31
C GLY A 89 -19.08 -10.55 0.67
N LEU A 90 -18.02 -9.76 0.60
CA LEU A 90 -16.93 -9.79 1.59
C LEU A 90 -17.46 -9.51 3.01
N VAL A 91 -17.22 -10.42 3.95
CA VAL A 91 -17.58 -10.23 5.36
C VAL A 91 -16.37 -9.69 6.13
N THR A 92 -16.42 -8.41 6.54
CA THR A 92 -15.38 -7.78 7.38
C THR A 92 -15.73 -7.82 8.87
N TYR A 93 -17.00 -7.65 9.21
CA TYR A 93 -17.53 -7.83 10.57
C TYR A 93 -18.79 -8.67 10.55
N LYS A 94 -18.90 -9.62 11.48
CA LYS A 94 -20.15 -10.37 11.68
C LYS A 94 -21.25 -9.44 12.17
N GLY A 95 -22.40 -9.49 11.50
CA GLY A 95 -23.58 -8.69 11.83
C GLY A 95 -23.66 -7.35 11.10
N LEU A 96 -22.60 -6.92 10.40
CA LEU A 96 -22.69 -5.81 9.46
C LEU A 96 -23.03 -6.32 8.05
N PRO A 97 -23.75 -5.54 7.23
CA PRO A 97 -23.99 -5.88 5.83
C PRO A 97 -22.66 -6.00 5.06
N ALA A 98 -22.52 -7.07 4.29
CA ALA A 98 -21.45 -7.21 3.31
C ALA A 98 -21.63 -6.20 2.16
N PRO A 99 -20.54 -5.76 1.49
CA PRO A 99 -20.66 -4.85 0.36
C PRO A 99 -21.40 -5.54 -0.80
N VAL A 100 -22.29 -4.79 -1.45
CA VAL A 100 -22.88 -5.15 -2.72
C VAL A 100 -22.13 -4.42 -3.82
N ILE A 101 -21.46 -5.17 -4.70
CA ILE A 101 -20.65 -4.64 -5.80
C ILE A 101 -21.22 -5.16 -7.11
N CYS A 102 -21.80 -4.27 -7.91
CA CYS A 102 -22.49 -4.64 -9.14
C CYS A 102 -22.36 -3.56 -10.22
N ASP A 103 -22.88 -3.85 -11.41
CA ASP A 103 -22.94 -2.86 -12.48
C ASP A 103 -24.14 -1.93 -12.27
N TYR A 104 -23.89 -0.62 -12.24
CA TYR A 104 -24.91 0.39 -12.49
C TYR A 104 -25.25 0.47 -13.98
N LEU A 105 -24.23 0.42 -14.83
CA LEU A 105 -24.34 0.31 -16.28
C LEU A 105 -23.41 -0.79 -16.76
N THR A 106 -23.99 -1.83 -17.36
CA THR A 106 -23.20 -2.92 -17.96
C THR A 106 -22.62 -2.51 -19.32
N ARG A 107 -21.55 -3.19 -19.76
CA ARG A 107 -20.99 -2.99 -21.11
C ARG A 107 -22.01 -3.21 -22.21
N GLU A 108 -22.90 -4.19 -22.06
CA GLU A 108 -23.94 -4.48 -23.04
C GLU A 108 -24.95 -3.35 -23.13
N GLN A 109 -25.48 -2.87 -22.00
CA GLN A 109 -26.40 -1.73 -21.98
C GLN A 109 -25.75 -0.45 -22.53
N SER A 110 -24.45 -0.26 -22.31
CA SER A 110 -23.73 0.93 -22.79
C SER A 110 -23.69 1.02 -24.33
N LYS A 111 -23.84 -0.09 -25.06
CA LYS A 111 -23.85 -0.09 -26.54
C LYS A 111 -25.01 0.71 -27.13
N GLU A 112 -26.10 0.86 -26.38
CA GLU A 112 -27.26 1.66 -26.79
C GLU A 112 -27.04 3.17 -26.56
N ILE A 113 -26.02 3.53 -25.76
CA ILE A 113 -25.73 4.92 -25.37
C ILE A 113 -24.57 5.49 -26.19
N TYR A 114 -23.55 4.66 -26.49
CA TYR A 114 -22.29 5.11 -27.09
C TYR A 114 -22.10 4.59 -28.52
N ASP A 115 -21.75 5.51 -29.41
CA ASP A 115 -21.48 5.23 -30.82
C ASP A 115 -20.12 4.53 -31.08
N LYS A 116 -19.97 4.01 -32.30
CA LYS A 116 -18.70 3.48 -32.85
C LYS A 116 -18.09 2.30 -32.07
N GLY A 117 -18.93 1.51 -31.39
CA GLY A 117 -18.51 0.29 -30.71
C GLY A 117 -17.77 0.53 -29.38
N ALA A 118 -17.76 1.76 -28.87
CA ALA A 118 -17.30 2.02 -27.52
C ALA A 118 -18.26 1.36 -26.51
N THR A 119 -17.70 0.65 -25.52
CA THR A 119 -18.48 0.10 -24.41
C THR A 119 -17.89 0.56 -23.09
N VAL A 120 -18.76 0.90 -22.15
CA VAL A 120 -18.42 1.42 -20.82
C VAL A 120 -19.09 0.54 -19.78
N GLN A 121 -18.39 0.28 -18.68
CA GLN A 121 -18.99 -0.28 -17.48
C GLN A 121 -18.90 0.77 -16.38
N ILE A 122 -20.00 0.97 -15.66
CA ILE A 122 -20.04 1.82 -14.48
C ILE A 122 -20.45 0.92 -13.33
N GLY A 123 -19.55 0.75 -12.35
CA GLY A 123 -19.85 0.02 -11.13
C GLY A 123 -20.66 0.85 -10.15
N ARG A 124 -21.45 0.17 -9.33
CA ARG A 124 -22.07 0.70 -8.11
C ARG A 124 -21.56 -0.15 -6.95
N ILE A 125 -21.26 0.53 -5.85
CA ILE A 125 -20.95 -0.11 -4.58
C ILE A 125 -21.91 0.44 -3.54
N ASP A 126 -22.54 -0.47 -2.80
CA ASP A 126 -23.31 -0.18 -1.60
C ASP A 126 -22.63 -0.93 -0.44
N MET A 127 -22.05 -0.21 0.51
CA MET A 127 -21.25 -0.82 1.57
C MET A 127 -21.21 0.02 2.83
N VAL A 128 -21.04 -0.65 3.97
CA VAL A 128 -20.60 0.00 5.20
C VAL A 128 -19.13 0.37 5.10
N ALA A 129 -18.74 1.47 5.74
CA ALA A 129 -17.40 2.02 5.58
C ALA A 129 -16.29 1.22 6.30
N ASN A 130 -16.65 0.41 7.30
CA ASN A 130 -15.77 -0.57 7.94
C ASN A 130 -15.70 -1.88 7.12
N THR A 131 -15.22 -1.80 5.88
CA THR A 131 -15.10 -2.93 4.94
C THR A 131 -13.64 -3.11 4.47
N GLY A 132 -13.13 -4.34 4.47
CA GLY A 132 -11.76 -4.65 4.07
C GLY A 132 -10.73 -3.99 4.98
N THR A 133 -9.59 -3.58 4.41
CA THR A 133 -8.61 -2.73 5.09
C THR A 133 -9.09 -1.28 5.03
N TYR A 134 -9.36 -0.69 6.19
CA TYR A 134 -9.88 0.67 6.29
C TYR A 134 -9.13 1.47 7.34
N ILE A 135 -9.36 2.79 7.32
CA ILE A 135 -8.80 3.72 8.29
C ILE A 135 -9.92 4.33 9.13
N ASP A 136 -9.65 4.56 10.41
CA ASP A 136 -10.48 5.32 11.33
C ASP A 136 -9.84 6.66 11.65
N CYS A 137 -10.67 7.70 11.68
CA CYS A 137 -10.33 9.03 12.11
C CYS A 137 -11.21 9.48 13.30
N PRO A 138 -10.93 10.64 13.94
CA PRO A 138 -11.59 11.06 15.17
C PRO A 138 -13.13 11.00 15.12
N PHE A 139 -13.75 11.38 13.99
CA PHE A 139 -15.20 11.33 13.83
C PHE A 139 -15.83 9.95 14.09
N HIS A 140 -15.07 8.85 13.98
CA HIS A 140 -15.58 7.51 14.25
C HIS A 140 -16.09 7.35 15.69
N PHE A 141 -15.42 7.97 16.67
CA PHE A 141 -15.75 7.87 18.09
C PHE A 141 -16.13 9.21 18.75
N PHE A 142 -15.87 10.33 18.09
CA PHE A 142 -16.08 11.68 18.62
C PHE A 142 -16.93 12.50 17.64
N GLU A 143 -18.15 12.86 18.03
CA GLU A 143 -19.12 13.58 17.18
C GLU A 143 -18.56 14.89 16.58
N GLU A 144 -17.72 15.59 17.34
CA GLU A 144 -17.07 16.84 16.93
C GLU A 144 -15.64 16.62 16.40
N GLY A 145 -15.23 15.36 16.22
CA GLY A 145 -13.92 15.00 15.67
C GLY A 145 -13.85 15.23 14.17
N MET A 146 -12.65 15.45 13.63
CA MET A 146 -12.43 15.61 12.20
C MET A 146 -12.90 14.38 11.42
N ASP A 147 -13.73 14.60 10.40
CA ASP A 147 -14.10 13.57 9.44
C ASP A 147 -13.01 13.36 8.36
N LEU A 148 -13.15 12.34 7.51
CA LEU A 148 -12.16 12.03 6.47
C LEU A 148 -11.93 13.16 5.45
N SER A 149 -12.85 14.13 5.36
CA SER A 149 -12.70 15.31 4.52
C SER A 149 -11.91 16.45 5.16
N GLU A 150 -11.70 16.39 6.47
CA GLU A 150 -11.08 17.44 7.29
C GLU A 150 -9.66 17.08 7.76
N VAL A 151 -9.38 15.80 7.97
CA VAL A 151 -8.04 15.34 8.38
C VAL A 151 -6.99 15.71 7.33
N PRO A 152 -5.84 16.32 7.71
CA PRO A 152 -4.83 16.75 6.76
C PRO A 152 -4.09 15.55 6.13
N LEU A 153 -3.72 15.68 4.85
CA LEU A 153 -2.99 14.63 4.11
C LEU A 153 -1.71 14.15 4.80
N THR A 154 -1.03 15.02 5.54
CA THR A 154 0.19 14.68 6.30
C THR A 154 -0.06 13.63 7.40
N ALA A 155 -1.30 13.35 7.76
CA ALA A 155 -1.66 12.28 8.68
C ALA A 155 -1.81 10.90 7.98
N PHE A 156 -1.91 10.88 6.66
CA PHE A 156 -2.20 9.66 5.89
C PHE A 156 -1.04 9.15 5.03
N THR A 157 -0.13 10.01 4.61
CA THR A 157 0.83 9.68 3.54
C THR A 157 2.25 10.15 3.87
N GLY A 158 3.23 9.35 3.45
CA GLY A 158 4.64 9.65 3.64
C GLY A 158 5.07 9.58 5.10
N LEU A 159 4.40 8.73 5.89
CA LEU A 159 4.72 8.54 7.30
C LEU A 159 5.93 7.62 7.42
N ASP A 160 6.92 7.98 8.23
CA ASP A 160 8.00 7.06 8.57
C ASP A 160 7.41 5.84 9.29
N GLY A 161 7.61 4.66 8.73
CA GLY A 161 7.07 3.41 9.25
C GLY A 161 8.01 2.69 10.20
N ILE A 162 7.43 2.04 11.20
CA ILE A 162 8.08 1.03 12.04
C ILE A 162 7.15 -0.17 12.22
N THR A 163 7.68 -1.36 11.99
CA THR A 163 6.95 -2.62 12.16
C THR A 163 7.25 -3.21 13.52
N ILE A 164 6.21 -3.49 14.30
CA ILE A 164 6.27 -4.09 15.63
C ILE A 164 5.88 -5.55 15.51
N GLU A 165 6.82 -6.44 15.80
CA GLU A 165 6.58 -7.88 15.76
C GLU A 165 5.90 -8.35 17.06
N ALA A 166 4.72 -8.95 16.93
CA ALA A 166 3.88 -9.38 18.05
C ALA A 166 3.16 -10.73 17.81
N ARG A 167 3.67 -11.57 16.89
CA ARG A 167 3.12 -12.90 16.65
C ARG A 167 3.09 -13.78 17.89
N GLY A 168 2.03 -14.59 17.99
CA GLY A 168 1.84 -15.56 19.07
C GLY A 168 1.38 -14.94 20.39
N VAL A 169 1.00 -13.65 20.39
CA VAL A 169 0.53 -12.93 21.57
C VAL A 169 -0.86 -12.36 21.28
N MET A 170 -1.80 -12.59 22.20
CA MET A 170 -3.16 -12.06 22.10
C MET A 170 -3.24 -10.64 22.67
N GLU A 171 -2.62 -10.38 23.83
CA GLU A 171 -2.66 -9.08 24.51
C GLU A 171 -1.36 -8.31 24.28
N ILE A 172 -1.38 -7.31 23.41
CA ILE A 172 -0.20 -6.56 22.98
C ILE A 172 -0.03 -5.34 23.90
N GLY A 173 0.76 -5.55 24.96
CA GLY A 173 1.02 -4.55 26.00
C GLY A 173 2.13 -3.54 25.67
N VAL A 174 2.35 -2.61 26.60
CA VAL A 174 3.32 -1.50 26.46
C VAL A 174 4.75 -1.94 26.15
N ASP A 175 5.17 -3.11 26.60
CA ASP A 175 6.56 -3.58 26.46
C ASP A 175 6.96 -3.84 25.00
N PHE A 176 6.00 -4.05 24.10
CA PHE A 176 6.24 -4.15 22.66
C PHE A 176 6.74 -2.83 22.04
N PHE A 177 6.48 -1.70 22.69
CA PHE A 177 6.76 -0.37 22.14
C PHE A 177 7.94 0.31 22.83
N LYS A 178 8.31 -0.12 24.04
CA LYS A 178 9.45 0.42 24.79
C LYS A 178 10.77 0.21 24.02
N ASN A 179 11.69 1.15 24.20
CA ASN A 179 13.03 1.14 23.58
C ASN A 179 13.02 1.16 22.04
N LYS A 180 11.95 1.69 21.42
CA LYS A 180 11.83 1.88 19.98
C LYS A 180 11.62 3.35 19.63
N GLU A 181 12.11 3.77 18.48
CA GLU A 181 11.87 5.11 17.96
C GLU A 181 10.53 5.15 17.21
N ILE A 182 9.47 5.55 17.93
CA ILE A 182 8.08 5.53 17.47
C ILE A 182 7.46 6.93 17.35
N ARG A 183 8.14 7.98 17.80
CA ARG A 183 7.60 9.34 17.80
C ARG A 183 7.44 9.83 16.36
N ASN A 184 6.28 10.44 16.07
CA ASN A 184 5.91 10.93 14.75
C ASN A 184 5.84 9.86 13.63
N LYS A 185 5.73 8.57 13.98
CA LYS A 185 5.74 7.46 13.01
C LYS A 185 4.37 6.83 12.78
N ALA A 186 4.27 6.03 11.72
CA ALA A 186 3.27 4.98 11.59
C ALA A 186 3.78 3.71 12.28
N VAL A 187 3.12 3.27 13.34
CA VAL A 187 3.44 2.06 14.10
C VAL A 187 2.55 0.93 13.60
N LEU A 188 3.10 0.01 12.82
CA LEU A 188 2.36 -1.12 12.25
C LEU A 188 2.64 -2.38 13.07
N VAL A 189 1.61 -2.97 13.66
CA VAL A 189 1.73 -4.13 14.55
C VAL A 189 1.42 -5.40 13.77
N HIS A 190 2.44 -6.22 13.58
CA HIS A 190 2.36 -7.51 12.91
C HIS A 190 2.11 -8.61 13.94
N SER A 191 0.85 -9.04 14.03
CA SER A 191 0.44 -10.16 14.90
C SER A 191 0.38 -11.50 14.15
N GLY A 192 0.47 -11.47 12.82
CA GLY A 192 0.31 -12.61 11.93
C GLY A 192 -1.16 -13.02 11.72
N TRP A 193 -2.12 -12.26 12.24
CA TRP A 193 -3.53 -12.64 12.24
C TRP A 193 -4.17 -12.59 10.84
N ALA A 194 -3.57 -11.83 9.91
CA ALA A 194 -4.02 -11.75 8.52
C ALA A 194 -4.08 -13.12 7.82
N THR A 195 -3.35 -14.14 8.30
CA THR A 195 -3.45 -15.51 7.74
C THR A 195 -4.84 -16.12 7.90
N ASN A 196 -5.63 -15.62 8.86
CA ASN A 196 -7.00 -16.07 9.10
C ASN A 196 -8.03 -15.29 8.28
N TRP A 197 -7.63 -14.28 7.48
CA TRP A 197 -8.56 -13.41 6.76
C TRP A 197 -9.59 -14.19 5.95
N ASN A 198 -10.85 -13.71 5.97
CA ASN A 198 -11.98 -14.33 5.30
C ASN A 198 -12.24 -15.80 5.73
N THR A 199 -11.94 -16.13 6.98
CA THR A 199 -12.30 -17.40 7.64
C THR A 199 -13.03 -17.13 8.96
N GLU A 200 -13.74 -18.13 9.47
CA GLU A 200 -14.43 -18.04 10.77
C GLU A 200 -13.49 -17.71 11.93
N ALA A 201 -12.23 -18.20 11.86
CA ALA A 201 -11.22 -17.97 12.88
C ALA A 201 -10.80 -16.51 13.00
N TYR A 202 -10.99 -15.69 11.95
CA TYR A 202 -10.61 -14.29 11.97
C TYR A 202 -11.34 -13.49 13.06
N PHE A 203 -12.58 -13.86 13.36
CA PHE A 203 -13.51 -13.09 14.18
C PHE A 203 -13.49 -13.42 15.68
N THR A 204 -12.62 -14.34 16.11
CA THR A 204 -12.63 -14.86 17.48
C THR A 204 -11.21 -14.91 18.04
N ASP A 205 -11.03 -14.48 19.29
CA ASP A 205 -9.75 -14.55 20.02
C ASP A 205 -8.57 -13.91 19.25
N HIS A 206 -8.85 -12.81 18.54
CA HIS A 206 -7.84 -12.07 17.79
C HIS A 206 -6.92 -11.24 18.70
N PRO A 207 -5.67 -10.98 18.27
CA PRO A 207 -4.78 -10.06 18.95
C PRO A 207 -5.33 -8.63 19.00
N TYR A 208 -5.06 -7.93 20.10
CA TYR A 208 -5.47 -6.55 20.34
C TYR A 208 -4.45 -5.80 21.19
N LEU A 209 -4.48 -4.47 21.18
CA LEU A 209 -3.62 -3.63 22.02
C LEU A 209 -4.26 -3.40 23.39
N THR A 210 -3.45 -3.38 24.45
CA THR A 210 -3.97 -3.01 25.77
C THR A 210 -4.20 -1.50 25.88
N LYS A 211 -5.01 -1.08 26.84
CA LYS A 211 -5.24 0.33 27.14
C LYS A 211 -3.92 1.07 27.45
N GLU A 212 -3.04 0.45 28.23
CA GLU A 212 -1.75 1.02 28.62
C GLU A 212 -0.81 1.18 27.42
N ALA A 213 -0.89 0.27 26.44
CA ALA A 213 -0.17 0.42 25.17
C ALA A 213 -0.67 1.65 24.39
N ALA A 214 -1.98 1.84 24.29
CA ALA A 214 -2.56 3.00 23.62
C ALA A 214 -2.19 4.33 24.30
N GLU A 215 -2.23 4.37 25.64
CA GLU A 215 -1.82 5.54 26.42
C GLU A 215 -0.34 5.89 26.19
N TYR A 216 0.53 4.88 26.15
CA TYR A 216 1.96 5.06 25.84
C TYR A 216 2.20 5.56 24.42
N LEU A 217 1.55 4.97 23.40
CA LEU A 217 1.65 5.40 22.00
C LEU A 217 1.22 6.87 21.83
N ARG A 218 0.15 7.28 22.54
CA ARG A 218 -0.30 8.67 22.60
C ARG A 218 0.77 9.58 23.21
N GLU A 219 1.32 9.22 24.37
CA GLU A 219 2.37 10.01 25.05
C GLU A 219 3.65 10.14 24.19
N CYS A 220 3.95 9.14 23.37
CA CYS A 220 5.03 9.18 22.40
C CYS A 220 4.71 9.98 21.13
N SER A 221 3.49 10.49 20.96
CA SER A 221 3.05 11.27 19.79
C SER A 221 3.24 10.51 18.47
N VAL A 222 2.84 9.24 18.46
CA VAL A 222 2.69 8.44 17.24
C VAL A 222 1.67 9.12 16.31
N LYS A 223 1.81 8.96 14.98
CA LYS A 223 0.88 9.56 14.00
C LYS A 223 -0.23 8.63 13.59
N LEU A 224 0.07 7.35 13.49
CA LEU A 224 -0.85 6.33 13.03
C LEU A 224 -0.49 4.99 13.65
N VAL A 225 -1.50 4.19 13.99
CA VAL A 225 -1.33 2.80 14.42
C VAL A 225 -2.03 1.89 13.43
N GLY A 226 -1.32 0.89 12.92
CA GLY A 226 -1.88 -0.12 12.02
C GLY A 226 -1.85 -1.50 12.65
N ILE A 227 -2.85 -2.33 12.38
CA ILE A 227 -2.91 -3.74 12.83
C ILE A 227 -3.35 -4.66 11.68
N ASP A 228 -2.91 -5.92 11.74
CA ASP A 228 -3.35 -6.99 10.83
C ASP A 228 -4.47 -7.88 11.42
N SER A 229 -4.96 -7.54 12.62
CA SER A 229 -6.00 -8.27 13.34
C SER A 229 -7.41 -7.72 13.10
N HIS A 230 -8.41 -8.38 13.69
CA HIS A 230 -9.83 -8.07 13.48
C HIS A 230 -10.27 -6.75 14.10
N ASN A 231 -9.70 -6.35 15.22
CA ASN A 231 -9.97 -5.06 15.84
C ASN A 231 -8.80 -4.71 16.75
N ILE A 232 -8.48 -3.42 16.89
CA ILE A 232 -7.39 -2.95 17.73
C ILE A 232 -7.72 -3.07 19.23
N ASP A 233 -9.01 -3.14 19.57
CA ASP A 233 -9.52 -3.37 20.92
C ASP A 233 -9.97 -4.83 21.14
N ASP A 234 -10.04 -5.25 22.40
CA ASP A 234 -10.69 -6.50 22.77
C ASP A 234 -12.20 -6.46 22.48
N THR A 235 -12.65 -7.36 21.60
CA THR A 235 -14.05 -7.46 21.17
C THR A 235 -14.92 -8.35 22.05
N ARG A 236 -14.34 -9.07 23.02
CA ARG A 236 -15.09 -9.88 24.01
C ARG A 236 -15.92 -9.00 24.95
N GLY A 237 -15.46 -7.78 25.19
CA GLY A 237 -16.15 -6.73 25.94
C GLY A 237 -16.82 -5.68 25.05
N LYS A 238 -17.50 -4.73 25.69
CA LYS A 238 -18.15 -3.58 25.03
C LYS A 238 -17.32 -2.30 25.03
N THR A 239 -16.19 -2.30 25.73
CA THR A 239 -15.31 -1.14 25.84
C THR A 239 -14.37 -1.07 24.65
N ARG A 240 -14.02 0.15 24.22
CA ARG A 240 -13.05 0.41 23.15
C ARG A 240 -11.98 1.42 23.59
N PRO A 241 -11.20 1.09 24.64
CA PRO A 241 -10.23 2.02 25.22
C PRO A 241 -9.13 2.44 24.25
N VAL A 242 -8.71 1.58 23.33
CA VAL A 242 -7.65 1.90 22.36
C VAL A 242 -8.17 2.88 21.32
N HIS A 243 -9.32 2.62 20.70
CA HIS A 243 -9.95 3.59 19.79
C HIS A 243 -10.13 4.95 20.46
N TYR A 244 -10.75 4.97 21.65
CA TYR A 244 -11.01 6.22 22.36
C TYR A 244 -9.72 6.99 22.69
N THR A 245 -8.66 6.28 23.08
CA THR A 245 -7.38 6.91 23.47
C THR A 245 -6.62 7.46 22.27
N LEU A 246 -6.55 6.71 21.17
CA LEU A 246 -5.79 7.10 19.98
C LEU A 246 -6.53 8.16 19.16
N LEU A 247 -7.80 7.91 18.83
CA LEU A 247 -8.60 8.84 18.03
C LEU A 247 -8.87 10.15 18.77
N GLY A 248 -9.01 10.11 20.10
CA GLY A 248 -9.15 11.31 20.93
C GLY A 248 -7.87 12.16 21.01
N ALA A 249 -6.75 11.66 20.49
CA ALA A 249 -5.49 12.37 20.36
C ALA A 249 -5.07 12.59 18.90
N ASP A 250 -6.03 12.49 17.96
CA ASP A 250 -5.83 12.62 16.51
C ASP A 250 -4.83 11.61 15.91
N ILE A 251 -4.68 10.44 16.56
CA ILE A 251 -3.85 9.33 16.06
C ILE A 251 -4.76 8.37 15.30
N LEU A 252 -4.55 8.29 13.98
CA LEU A 252 -5.38 7.47 13.09
C LEU A 252 -5.11 5.98 13.29
N ILE A 253 -6.10 5.15 12.95
CA ILE A 253 -6.01 3.69 13.10
C ILE A 253 -6.27 3.02 11.75
N VAL A 254 -5.42 2.09 11.32
CA VAL A 254 -5.68 1.25 10.15
C VAL A 254 -5.87 -0.20 10.58
N GLU A 255 -7.04 -0.76 10.31
CA GLU A 255 -7.38 -2.12 10.70
C GLU A 255 -7.36 -3.09 9.49
N HIS A 256 -7.26 -4.38 9.78
CA HIS A 256 -7.29 -5.46 8.79
C HIS A 256 -6.21 -5.34 7.71
N MET A 257 -4.99 -4.95 8.09
CA MET A 257 -3.86 -4.94 7.17
C MET A 257 -3.39 -6.36 6.83
N CYS A 258 -2.68 -6.51 5.72
CA CYS A 258 -2.03 -7.76 5.33
C CYS A 258 -0.57 -7.54 4.94
N ASN A 259 0.17 -8.63 4.69
CA ASN A 259 1.55 -8.62 4.19
C ASN A 259 2.55 -7.82 5.05
N LEU A 260 2.26 -7.62 6.34
CA LEU A 260 3.18 -6.92 7.25
C LEU A 260 4.50 -7.68 7.45
N ASP A 261 4.52 -8.99 7.18
CA ASP A 261 5.72 -9.84 7.16
C ASP A 261 6.72 -9.48 6.05
N MET A 262 6.26 -8.78 5.00
CA MET A 262 7.11 -8.30 3.91
C MET A 262 7.84 -6.99 4.26
N LEU A 263 7.44 -6.30 5.33
CA LEU A 263 8.02 -5.03 5.72
C LEU A 263 9.32 -5.22 6.53
N PRO A 264 10.36 -4.41 6.29
CA PRO A 264 11.48 -4.35 7.22
C PRO A 264 11.02 -3.75 8.56
N ALA A 265 11.83 -3.94 9.61
CA ALA A 265 11.50 -3.40 10.93
C ALA A 265 11.34 -1.87 10.94
N ALA A 266 12.08 -1.16 10.08
CA ALA A 266 12.00 0.29 9.88
C ALA A 266 12.62 0.66 8.52
N GLY A 267 12.58 1.95 8.16
CA GLY A 267 13.24 2.48 6.95
C GLY A 267 12.35 2.47 5.70
N TYR A 268 11.02 2.47 5.89
CA TYR A 268 10.02 2.56 4.84
C TYR A 268 9.08 3.73 5.10
N THR A 269 8.39 4.20 4.05
CA THR A 269 7.29 5.16 4.20
C THR A 269 5.95 4.48 4.03
N PHE A 270 5.01 4.77 4.92
CA PHE A 270 3.66 4.23 4.94
C PHE A 270 2.64 5.25 4.40
N HIS A 271 1.63 4.72 3.71
CA HIS A 271 0.57 5.49 3.06
C HIS A 271 -0.77 4.76 3.22
N ALA A 272 -1.81 5.48 3.64
CA ALA A 272 -3.18 4.97 3.80
C ALA A 272 -4.20 6.11 3.61
N VAL A 273 -4.26 6.68 2.41
CA VAL A 273 -5.14 7.82 2.10
C VAL A 273 -6.55 7.32 1.75
N PRO A 274 -7.60 7.74 2.49
CA PRO A 274 -8.98 7.42 2.17
C PRO A 274 -9.53 8.37 1.10
N PRO A 275 -10.64 8.01 0.42
CA PRO A 275 -11.46 8.96 -0.30
C PRO A 275 -11.91 10.10 0.62
N LYS A 276 -11.96 11.32 0.07
CA LYS A 276 -12.30 12.53 0.81
C LYS A 276 -13.82 12.65 1.02
N ILE A 277 -14.39 11.85 1.93
CA ILE A 277 -15.83 11.77 2.16
C ILE A 277 -16.23 12.54 3.41
N LYS A 278 -17.16 13.48 3.25
CA LYS A 278 -17.71 14.27 4.35
C LYS A 278 -18.70 13.46 5.18
N GLY A 279 -18.67 13.62 6.50
CA GLY A 279 -19.54 12.97 7.46
C GLY A 279 -19.23 11.50 7.69
N MET A 280 -18.03 11.04 7.34
CA MET A 280 -17.58 9.67 7.58
C MET A 280 -16.31 9.67 8.44
N GLY A 281 -16.31 8.81 9.44
CA GLY A 281 -15.17 8.60 10.34
C GLY A 281 -14.28 7.42 9.94
N THR A 282 -14.78 6.59 9.03
CA THR A 282 -14.10 5.38 8.56
C THR A 282 -14.32 5.24 7.07
N PHE A 283 -13.36 4.66 6.33
CA PHE A 283 -13.56 4.22 4.94
C PHE A 283 -12.42 3.29 4.47
N PRO A 284 -12.68 2.37 3.52
CA PRO A 284 -11.62 1.53 2.97
C PRO A 284 -10.48 2.34 2.36
N VAL A 285 -9.25 1.86 2.55
CA VAL A 285 -8.02 2.43 1.98
C VAL A 285 -7.28 1.38 1.15
N ARG A 286 -6.48 1.83 0.20
CA ARG A 286 -5.38 1.01 -0.32
C ARG A 286 -4.12 1.41 0.42
N ALA A 287 -3.92 0.81 1.59
CA ALA A 287 -2.72 0.98 2.39
C ALA A 287 -1.53 0.30 1.70
N TYR A 288 -0.39 0.98 1.63
CA TYR A 288 0.84 0.45 1.07
C TYR A 288 2.08 1.05 1.75
N ALA A 289 3.19 0.33 1.66
CA ALA A 289 4.49 0.81 2.08
C ALA A 289 5.42 0.94 0.88
N LYS A 290 6.27 1.96 0.90
CA LYS A 290 7.38 2.13 -0.02
C LYS A 290 8.66 1.78 0.69
N VAL A 291 9.32 0.72 0.24
CA VAL A 291 10.60 0.23 0.78
C VAL A 291 11.74 0.59 -0.18
N GLY A 292 12.78 1.25 0.35
CA GLY A 292 14.04 1.44 -0.38
C GLY A 292 14.86 0.15 -0.32
N ARG A 293 15.36 -0.32 -1.47
CA ARG A 293 16.33 -1.43 -1.54
C ARG A 293 17.74 -0.93 -1.29
#